data_AF-A0A830B1D8-F1
#
_entry.id   AF-A0A830B1D8-F1
#
_cell.length_a   1.000
_cell.length_b   1.000
_cell.length_c   1.000
_cell.angle_alpha   90.00
_cell.angle_beta   90.00
_cell.angle_gamma   90.00
#
_symmetry.space_group_name_H-M   'P 1'
#
loop_
_entity.id
_entity.type
_entity.pdbx_description
1 polymer ?
#
loop_
_entity_poly.entity_id
_entity_poly.type
_entity_poly.pdbx_seq_one_letter_code
_entity_poly.pdbx_strand_id
1 'polypeptide(L)'
;MHQCSMLAGRKFQRIQKFNLQENVEIKKVVFQQLNRQYRSLRHKLHDHYAKNKDDEKILEQPPQGITVENWQVLIDYFESDEFKEVSDRNKRNRDKLKMAHTCGTKSIAQYCYEERDQETGQEPTRTSTWMKTRFSNKKKDWIDDASREAYEDIMKLQNEGGVDTEGPVSEDEAFIKVLGPEKPSRLRGCGDGLKPPSKRGESINQELAKENEELRKQADADRECTQSLMRENKELASRLESLESQFSQIPTILQNLSQFVQTPPNNVSHFIL
;
A
#
# COMPACT_ATOMS: atom_id res chain seq x y z
N MET A 1 22.18 33.96 -8.13
CA MET A 1 21.74 32.60 -8.56
C MET A 1 21.81 32.41 -10.08
N HIS A 2 22.86 32.88 -10.77
CA HIS A 2 23.03 32.69 -12.22
C HIS A 2 24.52 32.68 -12.59
N GLN A 3 25.26 31.66 -12.17
CA GLN A 3 26.59 31.34 -12.73
C GLN A 3 27.03 29.96 -12.23
N CYS A 4 26.45 28.91 -12.80
CA CYS A 4 27.09 27.59 -12.82
C CYS A 4 26.61 26.78 -14.04
N SER A 5 26.40 27.46 -15.16
CA SER A 5 26.29 26.85 -16.49
C SER A 5 27.60 27.15 -17.19
N MET A 6 28.52 26.18 -17.23
CA MET A 6 29.62 26.05 -18.23
C MET A 6 30.62 24.98 -17.77
N LEU A 7 30.17 23.74 -17.64
CA LEU A 7 31.03 22.55 -17.72
C LEU A 7 30.35 21.50 -18.61
N ALA A 8 29.95 21.94 -19.81
CA ALA A 8 29.52 21.06 -20.89
C ALA A 8 30.75 20.70 -21.73
N GLY A 9 31.37 19.56 -21.42
CA GLY A 9 32.43 19.03 -22.28
C GLY A 9 33.30 18.03 -21.57
N ARG A 10 33.12 16.74 -21.90
CA ARG A 10 33.97 15.60 -21.49
C ARG A 10 33.67 14.98 -20.12
N LYS A 11 32.41 14.58 -19.90
CA LYS A 11 32.03 13.37 -19.11
C LYS A 11 30.60 12.86 -19.38
N PHE A 12 30.00 13.23 -20.50
CA PHE A 12 28.63 12.82 -20.89
C PHE A 12 28.54 11.51 -21.68
N GLN A 13 29.60 10.69 -21.75
CA GLN A 13 29.53 9.39 -22.44
C GLN A 13 29.00 8.24 -21.56
N ARG A 14 28.55 8.49 -20.33
CA ARG A 14 28.01 7.44 -19.44
C ARG A 14 26.50 7.50 -19.19
N ILE A 15 25.79 8.49 -19.75
CA ILE A 15 24.32 8.60 -19.59
C ILE A 15 23.58 7.77 -20.66
N GLN A 16 24.19 7.50 -21.82
CA GLN A 16 23.60 6.65 -22.85
C GLN A 16 23.42 5.18 -22.44
N LYS A 17 24.00 4.74 -21.31
CA LYS A 17 23.84 3.36 -20.82
C LYS A 17 22.48 3.10 -20.16
N PHE A 18 21.80 4.16 -19.73
CA PHE A 18 20.45 4.09 -19.17
C PHE A 18 19.53 4.93 -20.04
N ASN A 19 18.92 4.30 -21.04
CA ASN A 19 17.82 4.89 -21.78
C ASN A 19 16.59 4.95 -20.86
N LEU A 20 16.64 5.83 -19.86
CA LEU A 20 15.51 6.14 -19.02
C LEU A 20 14.57 6.95 -19.91
N GLN A 21 13.53 6.32 -20.45
CA GLN A 21 12.40 7.03 -21.04
C GLN A 21 12.04 8.20 -20.11
N GLU A 22 11.56 9.32 -20.66
CA GLU A 22 11.18 10.51 -19.89
C GLU A 22 9.94 10.28 -19.01
N ASN A 23 10.01 9.30 -18.12
CA ASN A 23 9.01 9.02 -17.12
C ASN A 23 9.32 9.93 -15.92
N VAL A 24 8.40 10.86 -15.66
CA VAL A 24 8.48 11.83 -14.58
C VAL A 24 8.70 11.15 -13.23
N GLU A 25 8.10 9.98 -13.00
CA GLU A 25 8.22 9.25 -11.73
C GLU A 25 9.61 8.61 -11.59
N ILE A 26 10.19 8.09 -12.67
CA ILE A 26 11.57 7.57 -12.68
C ILE A 26 12.56 8.70 -12.39
N LYS A 27 12.42 9.86 -13.07
CA LYS A 27 13.27 11.04 -12.82
C LYS A 27 13.20 11.44 -11.34
N LYS A 28 11.99 11.52 -10.78
CA LYS A 28 11.76 11.86 -9.36
C LYS A 28 12.47 10.91 -8.40
N VAL A 29 12.34 9.58 -8.60
CA VAL A 29 13.02 8.59 -7.75
C VAL A 29 14.55 8.71 -7.87
N VAL A 30 15.07 8.88 -9.08
CA VAL A 30 16.51 9.09 -9.31
C VAL A 30 17.02 10.34 -8.60
N PHE A 31 16.32 11.48 -8.73
CA PHE A 31 16.68 12.71 -8.03
C PHE A 31 16.59 12.58 -6.52
N GLN A 32 15.59 11.86 -5.98
CA GLN A 32 15.52 11.58 -4.55
C GLN A 32 16.75 10.80 -4.07
N GLN A 33 17.18 9.78 -4.83
CA GLN A 33 18.34 8.99 -4.48
C GLN A 33 19.64 9.81 -4.58
N LEU A 34 19.83 10.57 -5.66
CA LEU A 34 20.98 11.48 -5.81
C LEU A 34 21.04 12.50 -4.67
N ASN A 35 19.90 13.08 -4.30
CA ASN A 35 19.83 14.01 -3.18
C ASN A 35 20.16 13.36 -1.83
N ARG A 36 19.80 12.08 -1.62
CA ARG A 36 20.21 11.32 -0.42
C ARG A 36 21.72 11.12 -0.40
N GLN A 37 22.31 10.72 -1.53
CA GLN A 37 23.76 10.53 -1.64
C GLN A 37 24.52 11.85 -1.45
N TYR A 38 24.04 12.94 -2.05
CA TYR A 38 24.64 14.26 -1.89
C TYR A 38 24.60 14.74 -0.43
N ARG A 39 23.48 14.55 0.29
CA ARG A 39 23.40 14.88 1.72
C ARG A 39 24.37 14.06 2.57
N SER A 40 24.51 12.77 2.29
CA SER A 40 25.46 11.88 2.97
C SER A 40 26.91 12.31 2.73
N LEU A 41 27.27 12.60 1.47
CA LEU A 41 28.58 13.13 1.10
C LEU A 41 28.85 14.44 1.84
N ARG A 42 27.93 15.41 1.76
CA ARG A 42 28.08 16.71 2.41
C ARG A 42 28.24 16.58 3.93
N HIS A 43 27.54 15.64 4.57
CA HIS A 43 27.73 15.36 5.99
C HIS A 43 29.15 14.87 6.32
N LYS A 44 29.70 13.92 5.54
CA LYS A 44 31.08 13.43 5.72
C LYS A 44 32.11 14.55 5.54
N LEU A 45 31.87 15.43 4.57
CA LEU A 45 32.71 16.58 4.31
C LEU A 45 32.66 17.62 5.42
N HIS A 46 31.47 17.89 5.95
CA HIS A 46 31.32 18.73 7.13
C HIS A 46 31.99 18.11 8.36
N ASP A 47 31.87 16.80 8.56
CA ASP A 47 32.55 16.10 9.67
C ASP A 47 34.09 16.19 9.53
N HIS A 48 34.62 16.06 8.32
CA HIS A 48 36.04 16.28 8.03
C HIS A 48 36.45 17.74 8.31
N TYR A 49 35.64 18.71 7.86
CA TYR A 49 35.87 20.13 8.13
C TYR A 49 35.88 20.41 9.64
N ALA A 50 34.83 19.98 10.35
CA ALA A 50 34.66 20.26 11.77
C ALA A 50 35.78 19.68 12.65
N LYS A 51 36.37 18.54 12.26
CA LYS A 51 37.49 17.91 12.98
C LYS A 51 38.84 18.61 12.79
N ASN A 52 39.03 19.29 11.66
CA ASN A 52 40.30 19.93 11.30
C ASN A 52 40.14 21.45 11.15
N LYS A 53 39.09 22.03 11.74
CA LYS A 53 38.73 23.44 11.56
C LYS A 53 39.85 24.41 11.96
N ASP A 54 40.67 24.01 12.94
CA ASP A 54 41.78 24.81 13.45
C ASP A 54 43.08 24.63 12.64
N ASP A 55 43.09 23.74 11.64
CA ASP A 55 44.24 23.52 10.77
C ASP A 55 44.14 24.43 9.53
N GLU A 56 45.03 25.42 9.42
CA GLU A 56 45.10 26.31 8.26
C GLU A 56 45.30 25.54 6.93
N LYS A 57 45.85 24.32 6.99
CA LYS A 57 46.08 23.47 5.81
C LYS A 57 44.80 22.83 5.28
N ILE A 58 43.68 22.93 6.00
CA ILE A 58 42.43 22.30 5.56
C ILE A 58 41.91 22.89 4.24
N LEU A 59 42.21 24.16 3.96
CA LEU A 59 41.86 24.83 2.70
C LEU A 59 42.68 24.26 1.52
N GLU A 60 43.93 23.87 1.79
CA GLU A 60 44.88 23.41 0.78
C GLU A 60 44.79 21.90 0.51
N GLN A 61 44.20 21.13 1.44
CA GLN A 61 44.08 19.67 1.35
C GLN A 61 42.60 19.22 1.30
N PRO A 62 41.92 19.39 0.15
CA PRO A 62 40.56 18.91 0.01
C PRO A 62 40.51 17.37 0.08
N PRO A 63 39.42 16.79 0.63
CA PRO A 63 39.21 15.35 0.59
C PRO A 63 39.23 14.78 -0.83
N GLN A 64 39.68 13.53 -0.96
CA GLN A 64 39.83 12.86 -2.25
C GLN A 64 38.53 12.91 -3.08
N GLY A 65 38.64 13.36 -4.33
CA GLY A 65 37.53 13.43 -5.28
C GLY A 65 36.77 14.77 -5.29
N ILE A 66 37.25 15.77 -4.56
CA ILE A 66 36.71 17.13 -4.55
C ILE A 66 37.78 18.09 -5.07
N THR A 67 37.39 19.00 -5.95
CA THR A 67 38.28 20.05 -6.45
C THR A 67 38.42 21.15 -5.41
N VAL A 68 39.54 21.85 -5.40
CA VAL A 68 39.82 22.94 -4.44
C VAL A 68 38.72 24.01 -4.49
N GLU A 69 38.23 24.35 -5.68
CA GLU A 69 37.17 25.35 -5.86
C GLU A 69 35.86 24.90 -5.22
N ASN A 70 35.47 23.64 -5.42
CA ASN A 70 34.26 23.08 -4.80
C ASN A 70 34.41 22.95 -3.28
N TRP A 71 35.63 22.70 -2.80
CA TRP A 71 35.92 22.63 -1.38
C TRP A 71 35.77 23.99 -0.69
N GLN A 72 36.31 25.05 -1.31
CA GLN A 72 36.14 26.41 -0.80
C GLN A 72 34.67 26.79 -0.69
N VAL A 73 33.87 26.54 -1.74
CA VAL A 73 32.42 26.81 -1.73
C VAL A 73 31.70 26.04 -0.61
N LEU A 74 32.14 24.82 -0.30
CA LEU A 74 31.56 24.03 0.79
C LEU A 74 31.94 24.58 2.16
N ILE A 75 33.18 25.06 2.34
CA ILE A 75 33.62 25.71 3.59
C ILE A 75 32.82 26.99 3.80
N ASP A 76 32.72 27.85 2.79
CA ASP A 76 31.93 29.08 2.86
C ASP A 76 30.46 28.77 3.23
N TYR A 77 29.91 27.68 2.66
CA TYR A 77 28.58 27.19 3.01
C TYR A 77 28.49 26.70 4.47
N PHE A 78 29.48 25.97 4.99
CA PHE A 78 29.50 25.51 6.38
C PHE A 78 29.69 26.66 7.38
N GLU A 79 30.39 27.72 6.97
CA GLU A 79 30.61 28.92 7.79
C GLU A 79 29.45 29.90 7.71
N SER A 80 28.56 29.76 6.73
CA SER A 80 27.36 30.60 6.61
C SER A 80 26.48 30.55 7.87
N ASP A 81 25.91 31.70 8.22
CA ASP A 81 25.01 31.82 9.37
C ASP A 81 23.75 30.97 9.17
N GLU A 82 23.22 30.90 7.94
CA GLU A 82 22.06 30.06 7.61
C GLU A 82 22.32 28.59 7.94
N PHE A 83 23.50 28.06 7.60
CA PHE A 83 23.85 26.68 7.91
C PHE A 83 23.95 26.45 9.43
N LYS A 84 24.62 27.35 10.15
CA LYS A 84 24.79 27.27 11.60
C LYS A 84 23.44 27.33 12.32
N GLU A 85 22.57 28.25 11.95
CA GLU A 85 21.23 28.37 12.53
C GLU A 85 20.39 27.10 12.33
N VAL A 86 20.42 26.53 11.11
CA VAL A 86 19.73 25.27 10.80
C VAL A 86 20.32 24.12 11.62
N SER A 87 21.65 24.06 11.74
CA SER A 87 22.36 23.05 12.52
C SER A 87 21.98 23.12 14.01
N ASP A 88 22.02 24.30 14.60
CA ASP A 88 21.67 24.53 16.01
C ASP A 88 20.21 24.25 16.32
N ARG A 89 19.31 24.61 15.39
CA ARG A 89 17.89 24.23 15.49
C ARG A 89 17.72 22.72 15.44
N ASN A 90 18.41 22.04 14.54
CA ASN A 90 18.35 20.57 14.43
C ASN A 90 18.92 19.88 15.66
N LYS A 91 20.00 20.40 16.25
CA LYS A 91 20.56 19.91 17.51
C LYS A 91 19.55 20.04 18.66
N ARG A 92 18.98 21.23 18.86
CA ARG A 92 17.92 21.45 19.87
C ARG A 92 16.69 20.56 19.65
N ASN A 93 16.32 20.30 18.38
CA ASN A 93 15.22 19.39 18.06
C ASN A 93 15.57 17.94 18.37
N ARG A 94 16.84 17.54 18.13
CA ARG A 94 17.34 16.21 18.45
C ARG A 94 17.36 15.97 19.95
N ASP A 95 17.73 16.97 20.74
CA ASP A 95 17.75 16.90 22.20
C ASP A 95 16.34 16.72 22.80
N LYS A 96 15.29 17.12 22.07
CA LYS A 96 13.88 16.93 22.44
C LYS A 96 13.32 15.55 22.04
N LEU A 97 14.12 14.67 21.43
CA LEU A 97 13.65 13.35 21.03
C LEU A 97 13.47 12.46 22.28
N LYS A 98 12.22 12.21 22.66
CA LYS A 98 11.87 11.42 23.85
C LYS A 98 11.95 9.90 23.65
N MET A 99 11.54 9.43 22.48
CA MET A 99 11.36 8.00 22.20
C MET A 99 12.31 7.56 21.09
N ALA A 100 13.50 7.09 21.45
CA ALA A 100 14.55 6.70 20.50
C ALA A 100 14.36 5.24 20.02
N HIS A 101 14.66 4.96 18.75
CA HIS A 101 14.57 3.61 18.18
C HIS A 101 15.96 3.02 17.95
N THR A 102 16.08 1.69 18.00
CA THR A 102 17.35 0.93 17.90
C THR A 102 17.53 0.13 16.62
N CYS A 103 16.70 0.34 15.59
CA CYS A 103 16.83 -0.36 14.30
C CYS A 103 18.18 -0.16 13.59
N GLY A 104 18.95 0.86 13.98
CA GLY A 104 20.24 1.17 13.39
C GLY A 104 20.09 1.51 11.91
N THR A 105 20.86 0.83 11.06
CA THR A 105 20.83 1.02 9.59
C THR A 105 19.74 0.21 8.90
N LYS A 106 19.10 -0.74 9.59
CA LYS A 106 17.99 -1.52 9.03
C LYS A 106 16.72 -0.68 9.02
N SER A 107 15.98 -0.70 7.92
CA SER A 107 14.67 -0.07 7.86
C SER A 107 13.65 -0.87 8.65
N ILE A 108 12.59 -0.21 9.14
CA ILE A 108 11.48 -0.91 9.81
C ILE A 108 10.78 -1.87 8.83
N ALA A 109 10.65 -1.51 7.56
CA ALA A 109 10.08 -2.41 6.56
C ALA A 109 10.89 -3.70 6.40
N GLN A 110 12.23 -3.58 6.34
CA GLN A 110 13.10 -4.75 6.33
C GLN A 110 12.98 -5.55 7.63
N TYR A 111 12.86 -4.87 8.77
CA TYR A 111 12.65 -5.53 10.05
C TYR A 111 11.35 -6.35 10.08
N CYS A 112 10.22 -5.77 9.63
CA CYS A 112 8.94 -6.48 9.53
C CYS A 112 9.03 -7.69 8.60
N TYR A 113 9.73 -7.55 7.47
CA TYR A 113 9.95 -8.66 6.54
C TYR A 113 10.78 -9.80 7.16
N GLU A 114 11.82 -9.48 7.92
CA GLU A 114 12.68 -10.46 8.61
C GLU A 114 11.94 -11.16 9.77
N GLU A 115 11.04 -10.45 10.46
CA GLU A 115 10.27 -10.93 11.61
C GLU A 115 8.91 -11.53 11.22
N ARG A 116 8.63 -11.66 9.92
CA ARG A 116 7.39 -12.27 9.45
C ARG A 116 7.33 -13.73 9.86
N ASP A 117 6.13 -14.20 10.11
CA ASP A 117 5.90 -15.62 10.36
C ASP A 117 6.25 -16.44 9.10
N GLN A 118 7.05 -17.50 9.27
CA GLN A 118 7.58 -18.27 8.14
C GLN A 118 6.53 -19.19 7.50
N GLU A 119 5.51 -19.59 8.26
CA GLU A 119 4.47 -20.53 7.80
C GLU A 119 3.29 -19.78 7.18
N THR A 120 2.83 -18.73 7.86
CA THR A 120 1.67 -17.92 7.44
C THR A 120 2.05 -16.74 6.56
N GLY A 121 3.32 -16.31 6.58
CA GLY A 121 3.80 -15.13 5.87
C GLY A 121 3.34 -13.80 6.47
N GLN A 122 2.67 -13.82 7.62
CA GLN A 122 2.09 -12.62 8.22
C GLN A 122 3.17 -11.73 8.85
N GLU A 123 3.14 -10.44 8.52
CA GLU A 123 4.04 -9.44 9.09
C GLU A 123 3.70 -9.13 10.56
N PRO A 124 4.68 -8.75 11.39
CA PRO A 124 4.41 -8.35 12.77
C PRO A 124 3.53 -7.09 12.83
N THR A 125 2.68 -7.01 13.86
CA THR A 125 1.84 -5.84 14.10
C THR A 125 2.65 -4.58 14.37
N ARG A 126 2.04 -3.40 14.20
CA ARG A 126 2.70 -2.10 14.46
C ARG A 126 3.15 -1.98 15.92
N THR A 127 2.36 -2.51 16.85
CA THR A 127 2.61 -2.54 18.30
C THR A 127 3.78 -3.45 18.65
N SER A 128 3.82 -4.65 18.06
CA SER A 128 4.96 -5.58 18.19
C SER A 128 6.24 -4.95 17.64
N THR A 129 6.15 -4.35 16.45
CA THR A 129 7.27 -3.63 15.83
C THR A 129 7.74 -2.46 16.71
N TRP A 130 6.81 -1.69 17.28
CA TRP A 130 7.14 -0.59 18.19
C TRP A 130 7.92 -1.07 19.41
N MET A 131 7.47 -2.14 20.07
CA MET A 131 8.18 -2.76 21.20
C MET A 131 9.59 -3.18 20.80
N LYS A 132 9.71 -4.02 19.77
CA LYS A 132 11.01 -4.60 19.39
C LYS A 132 12.02 -3.54 18.94
N THR A 133 11.56 -2.48 18.29
CA THR A 133 12.42 -1.38 17.84
C THR A 133 12.81 -0.39 18.95
N ARG A 134 12.24 -0.55 20.14
CA ARG A 134 12.47 0.32 21.31
C ARG A 134 12.91 -0.42 22.57
N PHE A 135 13.07 -1.73 22.43
CA PHE A 135 13.63 -2.60 23.44
C PHE A 135 15.11 -2.83 23.16
N SER A 136 15.95 -2.74 24.19
CA SER A 136 17.39 -2.95 24.08
C SER A 136 17.73 -4.39 24.41
N ASN A 137 18.11 -5.16 23.39
CA ASN A 137 18.59 -6.54 23.59
C ASN A 137 19.84 -6.64 24.49
N LYS A 138 20.64 -5.57 24.58
CA LYS A 138 21.83 -5.51 25.43
C LYS A 138 21.48 -5.28 26.90
N LYS A 139 20.58 -4.33 27.17
CA LYS A 139 20.13 -4.02 28.53
C LYS A 139 19.07 -5.01 29.04
N LYS A 140 18.45 -5.76 28.13
CA LYS A 140 17.24 -6.56 28.38
C LYS A 140 16.13 -5.72 29.00
N ASP A 141 16.02 -4.47 28.56
CA ASP A 141 15.05 -3.49 29.04
C ASP A 141 14.76 -2.44 27.95
N TRP A 142 13.73 -1.63 28.17
CA TRP A 142 13.36 -0.48 27.34
C TRP A 142 14.50 0.54 27.23
N ILE A 143 14.55 1.25 26.10
CA ILE A 143 15.54 2.31 25.89
C ILE A 143 15.22 3.53 26.75
N ASP A 144 13.93 3.87 26.85
CA ASP A 144 13.39 5.02 27.56
C ASP A 144 12.04 4.67 28.17
N ASP A 145 11.74 5.25 29.35
CA ASP A 145 10.50 5.02 30.08
C ASP A 145 9.27 5.48 29.29
N ALA A 146 9.38 6.58 28.54
CA ALA A 146 8.28 7.07 27.71
C ALA A 146 7.82 6.02 26.69
N SER A 147 8.74 5.27 26.09
CA SER A 147 8.43 4.18 25.15
C SER A 147 7.75 2.99 25.82
N ARG A 148 8.12 2.69 27.07
CA ARG A 148 7.48 1.67 27.89
C ARG A 148 6.05 2.06 28.24
N GLU A 149 5.87 3.24 28.84
CA GLU A 149 4.56 3.77 29.23
C GLU A 149 3.60 3.81 28.03
N ALA A 150 4.05 4.35 26.90
CA ALA A 150 3.23 4.40 25.70
C ALA A 150 2.86 3.00 25.16
N TYR A 151 3.75 2.02 25.26
CA TYR A 151 3.45 0.66 24.84
C TYR A 151 2.42 0.00 25.76
N GLU A 152 2.57 0.16 27.08
CA GLU A 152 1.64 -0.35 28.08
C GLU A 152 0.24 0.26 27.88
N ASP A 153 0.15 1.57 27.64
CA ASP A 153 -1.12 2.25 27.36
C ASP A 153 -1.76 1.78 26.04
N ILE A 154 -0.96 1.61 24.98
CA ILE A 154 -1.46 1.08 23.70
C ILE A 154 -2.00 -0.34 23.87
N MET A 155 -1.26 -1.21 24.55
CA MET A 155 -1.68 -2.59 24.83
C MET A 155 -2.95 -2.64 25.66
N LYS A 156 -3.07 -1.78 26.68
CA LYS A 156 -4.27 -1.68 27.50
C LYS A 156 -5.49 -1.29 26.66
N LEU A 157 -5.36 -0.28 25.81
CA LEU A 157 -6.44 0.14 24.91
C LEU A 157 -6.84 -0.96 23.92
N GLN A 158 -5.88 -1.73 23.40
CA GLN A 158 -6.15 -2.83 22.48
C GLN A 158 -6.83 -4.03 23.15
N ASN A 159 -6.56 -4.30 24.43
CA ASN A 159 -7.10 -5.49 25.11
C ASN A 159 -8.39 -5.20 25.89
N GLU A 160 -8.45 -4.08 26.61
CA GLU A 160 -9.50 -3.78 27.59
C GLU A 160 -10.48 -2.70 27.10
N GLY A 161 -10.11 -1.93 26.06
CA GLY A 161 -10.82 -0.72 25.68
C GLY A 161 -10.47 0.48 26.59
N GLY A 162 -10.73 1.70 26.10
CA GLY A 162 -10.50 2.92 26.87
C GLY A 162 -11.61 3.20 27.88
N VAL A 163 -11.36 4.11 28.84
CA VAL A 163 -12.38 4.57 29.82
C VAL A 163 -13.66 5.08 29.12
N ASP A 164 -13.52 5.62 27.90
CA ASP A 164 -14.60 6.16 27.08
C ASP A 164 -14.94 5.30 25.84
N THR A 165 -14.48 4.04 25.74
CA THR A 165 -14.68 3.23 24.52
C THR A 165 -15.23 1.84 24.86
N GLU A 166 -16.38 1.49 24.28
CA GLU A 166 -16.99 0.16 24.41
C GLU A 166 -16.20 -0.87 23.59
N GLY A 167 -15.08 -1.34 24.14
CA GLY A 167 -14.31 -2.48 23.65
C GLY A 167 -12.94 -2.18 23.06
N PRO A 168 -12.23 -3.24 22.60
CA PRO A 168 -10.92 -3.18 21.96
C PRO A 168 -10.87 -2.15 20.83
N VAL A 169 -9.95 -1.20 20.89
CA VAL A 169 -9.72 -0.24 19.80
C VAL A 169 -8.75 -0.78 18.77
N SER A 170 -8.91 -0.32 17.52
CA SER A 170 -7.95 -0.63 16.46
C SER A 170 -6.54 -0.13 16.80
N GLU A 171 -5.53 -0.77 16.22
CA GLU A 171 -4.13 -0.41 16.44
C GLU A 171 -3.84 1.05 16.12
N ASP A 172 -4.38 1.57 15.01
CA ASP A 172 -4.17 2.97 14.63
C ASP A 172 -4.84 3.95 15.60
N GLU A 173 -6.05 3.64 16.09
CA GLU A 173 -6.74 4.46 17.08
C GLU A 173 -6.01 4.48 18.43
N ALA A 174 -5.49 3.33 18.88
CA ALA A 174 -4.70 3.25 20.12
C ALA A 174 -3.45 4.14 20.03
N PHE A 175 -2.72 4.08 18.91
CA PHE A 175 -1.56 4.94 18.68
C PHE A 175 -1.93 6.43 18.66
N ILE A 176 -3.07 6.80 18.07
CA ILE A 176 -3.52 8.20 18.03
C ILE A 176 -3.94 8.69 19.42
N LYS A 177 -4.63 7.86 20.20
CA LYS A 177 -5.04 8.18 21.58
C LYS A 177 -3.84 8.40 22.49
N VAL A 178 -2.81 7.55 22.41
CA VAL A 178 -1.64 7.61 23.30
C VAL A 178 -0.59 8.63 22.83
N LEU A 179 -0.28 8.66 21.53
CA LEU A 179 0.82 9.48 20.97
C LEU A 179 0.35 10.76 20.26
N GLY A 180 -0.96 11.04 20.32
CA GLY A 180 -1.61 12.15 19.64
C GLY A 180 -1.78 11.91 18.13
N PRO A 181 -2.23 12.91 17.37
CA PRO A 181 -2.46 12.77 15.92
C PRO A 181 -1.18 12.41 15.15
N GLU A 182 -1.35 11.60 14.10
CA GLU A 182 -0.25 11.22 13.20
C GLU A 182 0.25 12.41 12.39
N LYS A 183 1.55 12.38 12.03
CA LYS A 183 2.13 13.43 11.20
C LYS A 183 1.84 13.14 9.72
N PRO A 184 1.46 14.13 8.90
CA PRO A 184 1.09 13.92 7.50
C PRO A 184 2.16 13.22 6.65
N SER A 185 3.43 13.32 7.05
CA SER A 185 4.55 12.78 6.30
C SER A 185 4.83 11.30 6.55
N ARG A 186 4.43 10.75 7.71
CA ARG A 186 4.86 9.41 8.14
C ARG A 186 4.01 8.89 9.32
N LEU A 187 3.63 7.61 9.27
CA LEU A 187 3.07 6.88 10.41
C LEU A 187 4.15 6.53 11.44
N ARG A 188 3.91 6.84 12.72
CA ARG A 188 4.82 6.45 13.81
C ARG A 188 4.92 4.93 13.91
N GLY A 189 6.14 4.40 14.04
CA GLY A 189 6.34 2.95 14.18
C GLY A 189 6.36 2.14 12.88
N CYS A 190 6.01 2.72 11.72
CA CYS A 190 5.90 1.99 10.45
C CYS A 190 7.06 2.21 9.46
N GLY A 191 8.13 2.89 9.87
CA GLY A 191 9.26 3.18 8.98
C GLY A 191 9.02 4.34 8.01
N ASP A 192 9.80 4.35 6.92
CA ASP A 192 9.70 5.32 5.82
C ASP A 192 8.79 4.73 4.72
N GLY A 193 7.88 5.53 4.17
CA GLY A 193 7.00 5.13 3.05
C GLY A 193 5.52 5.11 3.37
N LEU A 194 5.12 4.66 4.57
CA LEU A 194 3.72 4.69 4.99
C LEU A 194 3.33 6.06 5.53
N LYS A 195 2.31 6.65 4.91
CA LYS A 195 1.75 7.95 5.29
C LYS A 195 0.35 7.73 5.85
N PRO A 196 -0.07 8.52 6.85
CA PRO A 196 -1.47 8.53 7.22
C PRO A 196 -2.32 8.91 6.00
N PRO A 197 -3.53 8.36 5.89
CA PRO A 197 -4.44 8.73 4.84
C PRO A 197 -4.67 10.24 4.88
N SER A 198 -4.62 10.89 3.71
CA SER A 198 -4.96 12.31 3.65
C SER A 198 -6.47 12.47 3.75
N LYS A 199 -6.98 13.56 4.33
CA LYS A 199 -8.43 13.84 4.39
C LYS A 199 -9.13 13.66 3.05
N ARG A 200 -8.49 14.10 1.96
CA ARG A 200 -9.00 13.90 0.59
C ARG A 200 -9.04 12.41 0.21
N GLY A 201 -8.00 11.67 0.55
CA GLY A 201 -7.94 10.23 0.32
C GLY A 201 -8.96 9.45 1.14
N GLU A 202 -9.23 9.86 2.38
CA GLU A 202 -10.30 9.28 3.21
C GLU A 202 -11.67 9.49 2.58
N SER A 203 -11.97 10.70 2.10
CA SER A 203 -13.22 10.97 1.38
C SER A 203 -13.37 10.11 0.13
N ILE A 204 -12.32 10.01 -0.69
CA ILE A 204 -12.32 9.14 -1.89
C ILE A 204 -12.53 7.68 -1.50
N ASN A 205 -11.85 7.19 -0.46
CA ASN A 205 -12.00 5.81 0.00
C ASN A 205 -13.40 5.53 0.55
N GLN A 206 -14.03 6.50 1.21
CA GLN A 206 -15.42 6.39 1.68
C GLN A 206 -16.41 6.36 0.50
N GLU A 207 -16.20 7.20 -0.51
CA GLU A 207 -17.00 7.18 -1.75
C GLU A 207 -16.86 5.83 -2.47
N LEU A 208 -15.62 5.35 -2.65
CA LEU A 208 -15.36 4.04 -3.24
C LEU A 208 -15.96 2.91 -2.42
N ALA A 209 -15.96 2.98 -1.09
CA ALA A 209 -16.56 1.97 -0.24
C ALA A 209 -18.09 1.89 -0.46
N LYS A 210 -18.76 3.04 -0.57
CA LYS A 210 -20.19 3.11 -0.88
C LYS A 210 -20.50 2.58 -2.27
N GLU A 211 -19.73 2.99 -3.28
CA GLU A 211 -19.88 2.53 -4.66
C GLU A 211 -19.68 1.00 -4.75
N ASN A 212 -18.68 0.44 -4.05
CA ASN A 212 -18.47 -1.00 -3.99
C ASN A 212 -19.62 -1.74 -3.30
N GLU A 213 -20.24 -1.17 -2.28
CA GLU A 213 -21.43 -1.76 -1.63
C GLU A 213 -22.64 -1.76 -2.57
N GLU A 214 -22.87 -0.66 -3.29
CA GLU A 214 -23.92 -0.54 -4.29
C GLU A 214 -23.73 -1.54 -5.44
N LEU A 215 -22.50 -1.66 -5.96
CA LEU A 215 -22.16 -2.64 -6.99
C LEU A 215 -22.39 -4.08 -6.51
N ARG A 216 -22.13 -4.39 -5.23
CA ARG A 216 -22.42 -5.71 -4.66
C ARG A 216 -23.92 -5.98 -4.64
N LYS A 217 -24.73 -5.02 -4.18
CA LYS A 217 -26.21 -5.14 -4.18
C LYS A 217 -26.76 -5.32 -5.59
N GLN A 218 -26.24 -4.57 -6.56
CA GLN A 218 -26.63 -4.71 -7.96
C GLN A 218 -26.26 -6.09 -8.51
N ALA A 219 -25.04 -6.57 -8.24
CA ALA A 219 -24.61 -7.89 -8.69
C ALA A 219 -25.47 -9.02 -8.09
N ASP A 220 -25.93 -8.88 -6.85
CA ASP A 220 -26.83 -9.85 -6.22
C ASP A 220 -28.24 -9.80 -6.85
N ALA A 221 -28.77 -8.61 -7.11
CA ALA A 221 -30.04 -8.45 -7.83
C ALA A 221 -29.99 -9.02 -9.26
N ASP A 222 -28.89 -8.79 -9.98
CA ASP A 222 -28.68 -9.31 -11.34
C ASP A 222 -28.57 -10.86 -11.32
N ARG A 223 -27.93 -11.44 -10.30
CA ARG A 223 -27.88 -12.90 -10.10
C ARG A 223 -29.28 -13.48 -9.87
N GLU A 224 -30.08 -12.85 -9.02
CA GLU A 224 -31.46 -13.28 -8.76
C GLU A 224 -32.33 -13.17 -10.02
N CYS A 225 -32.24 -12.06 -10.76
CA CYS A 225 -32.92 -11.86 -12.02
C CYS A 225 -32.54 -12.92 -13.06
N THR A 226 -31.24 -13.18 -13.21
CA THR A 226 -30.71 -14.20 -14.13
C THR A 226 -31.22 -15.60 -13.75
N GLN A 227 -31.25 -15.93 -12.45
CA GLN A 227 -31.82 -17.20 -11.98
C GLN A 227 -33.32 -17.31 -12.28
N SER A 228 -34.09 -16.23 -12.14
CA SER A 228 -35.52 -16.23 -12.49
C SER A 228 -35.74 -16.48 -13.97
N LEU A 229 -35.03 -15.75 -14.84
CA LEU A 229 -35.08 -15.93 -16.29
C LEU A 229 -34.66 -17.35 -16.71
N MET A 230 -33.66 -17.94 -16.04
CA MET A 230 -33.29 -19.34 -16.28
C MET A 230 -34.40 -20.33 -15.94
N ARG A 231 -35.18 -20.08 -14.87
CA ARG A 231 -36.34 -20.92 -14.50
C ARG A 231 -37.44 -20.82 -15.55
N GLU A 232 -37.78 -19.60 -15.97
CA GLU A 232 -38.79 -19.36 -17.01
C GLU A 232 -38.38 -20.00 -18.35
N ASN A 233 -37.12 -19.83 -18.77
CA ASN A 233 -36.61 -20.46 -19.98
C ASN A 233 -36.68 -21.98 -19.92
N LYS A 234 -36.43 -22.58 -18.74
CA LYS A 234 -36.58 -24.03 -18.54
C LYS A 234 -38.03 -24.48 -18.65
N GLU A 235 -38.96 -23.72 -18.08
CA GLU A 235 -40.40 -24.01 -18.17
C GLU A 235 -40.92 -23.89 -19.61
N LEU A 236 -40.51 -22.85 -20.33
CA LEU A 236 -40.80 -22.68 -21.75
C LEU A 236 -40.24 -23.83 -22.59
N ALA A 237 -39.00 -24.27 -22.32
CA ALA A 237 -38.40 -25.42 -23.00
C ALA A 237 -39.21 -26.71 -22.77
N SER A 238 -39.62 -26.99 -21.54
CA SER A 238 -40.48 -28.16 -21.25
C SER A 238 -41.85 -28.08 -21.93
N ARG A 239 -42.41 -26.88 -22.07
CA ARG A 239 -43.69 -26.68 -22.78
C ARG A 239 -43.55 -26.88 -24.28
N LEU A 240 -42.44 -26.44 -24.88
CA LEU A 240 -42.12 -26.71 -26.28
C LEU A 240 -41.99 -28.22 -26.53
N GLU A 241 -41.28 -28.95 -25.68
CA GLU A 241 -41.13 -30.41 -25.79
C GLU A 241 -42.50 -31.13 -25.71
N SER A 242 -43.39 -30.68 -24.83
CA SER A 242 -44.76 -31.21 -24.75
C SER A 242 -45.56 -30.97 -26.04
N LEU A 243 -45.45 -29.77 -26.63
CA LEU A 243 -46.12 -29.46 -27.89
C LEU A 243 -45.54 -30.29 -29.04
N GLU A 244 -44.23 -30.43 -29.13
CA GLU A 244 -43.57 -31.29 -30.11
C GLU A 244 -44.06 -32.74 -30.00
N SER A 245 -44.19 -33.26 -28.78
CA SER A 245 -44.78 -34.57 -28.53
C SER A 245 -46.23 -34.67 -29.03
N GLN A 246 -47.07 -33.66 -28.79
CA GLN A 246 -48.44 -33.63 -29.32
C GLN A 246 -48.46 -33.61 -30.85
N PHE A 247 -47.63 -32.78 -31.49
CA PHE A 247 -47.53 -32.72 -32.95
C PHE A 247 -47.09 -34.06 -33.56
N SER A 248 -46.17 -34.79 -32.91
CA SER A 248 -45.72 -36.10 -33.38
C SER A 248 -46.80 -37.18 -33.41
N GLN A 249 -47.88 -37.03 -32.63
CA GLN A 249 -49.00 -37.97 -32.58
C GLN A 249 -50.04 -37.72 -33.69
N ILE A 250 -50.06 -36.51 -34.27
CA ILE A 250 -51.04 -36.12 -35.29
C ILE A 250 -50.99 -37.03 -36.53
N PRO A 251 -49.82 -37.36 -37.12
CA PRO A 251 -49.76 -38.26 -38.27
C PRO A 251 -50.34 -39.64 -37.98
N THR A 252 -50.08 -40.19 -36.79
CA THR A 252 -50.61 -41.50 -36.36
C THR A 252 -52.12 -41.46 -36.21
N ILE A 253 -52.67 -40.39 -35.62
CA ILE A 253 -54.12 -40.20 -35.51
C ILE A 253 -54.77 -40.10 -36.90
N LEU A 254 -54.18 -39.32 -37.80
CA LEU A 254 -54.67 -39.18 -39.18
C LEU A 254 -54.60 -40.51 -39.94
N GLN A 255 -53.56 -41.32 -39.72
CA GLN A 255 -53.43 -42.64 -40.33
C GLN A 255 -54.48 -43.63 -39.79
N ASN A 256 -54.73 -43.65 -38.48
CA ASN A 256 -55.77 -44.49 -37.87
C ASN A 256 -57.17 -44.10 -38.36
N LEU A 257 -57.47 -42.80 -38.48
CA LEU A 257 -58.75 -42.32 -39.02
C LEU A 257 -58.92 -42.69 -40.50
N SER A 258 -57.85 -42.59 -41.30
CA SER A 258 -57.85 -43.03 -42.71
C SER A 258 -58.17 -44.52 -42.84
N GLN A 259 -57.58 -45.36 -41.98
CA GLN A 259 -57.85 -46.80 -41.95
C GLN A 259 -59.31 -47.11 -41.56
N PHE A 260 -59.88 -46.38 -40.59
CA PHE A 260 -61.27 -46.55 -40.15
C PHE A 260 -62.29 -46.21 -41.25
N VAL A 261 -62.00 -45.18 -42.07
CA VAL A 261 -62.84 -44.80 -43.21
C VAL A 261 -62.72 -45.81 -44.37
N GLN A 262 -61.60 -46.53 -44.47
CA GLN A 262 -61.34 -47.52 -45.53
C GLN A 262 -61.80 -48.95 -45.19
N THR A 263 -62.14 -49.27 -43.94
CA THR A 263 -62.73 -50.58 -43.59
C THR A 263 -64.23 -50.63 -43.91
N PRO A 264 -64.69 -51.49 -44.84
CA PRO A 264 -66.11 -51.62 -45.15
C PRO A 264 -66.88 -52.27 -43.99
N PRO A 265 -68.19 -51.99 -43.83
CA PRO A 265 -68.97 -52.59 -42.75
C PRO A 265 -69.03 -54.12 -42.95
N ASN A 266 -68.67 -54.83 -41.88
CA ASN A 266 -68.79 -56.27 -41.76
C ASN A 266 -70.23 -56.68 -42.13
N ASN A 267 -70.38 -57.38 -43.25
CA ASN A 267 -71.68 -57.79 -43.77
C ASN A 267 -72.18 -58.99 -42.92
N VAL A 268 -72.85 -58.69 -41.81
CA VAL A 268 -73.60 -59.70 -41.05
C VAL A 268 -74.93 -59.92 -41.79
N SER A 269 -74.90 -60.74 -42.83
CA SER A 269 -76.13 -61.35 -43.35
C SER A 269 -76.52 -62.50 -42.44
N HIS A 270 -77.31 -62.20 -41.41
CA HIS A 270 -78.09 -63.20 -40.69
C HIS A 270 -79.57 -63.02 -41.08
N PHE A 271 -80.08 -64.00 -41.86
CA PHE A 271 -81.45 -64.52 -41.96
C PHE A 271 -82.67 -63.60 -41.79
N ILE A 272 -83.55 -63.57 -42.81
CA ILE A 272 -85.01 -63.70 -42.62
C ILE A 272 -85.62 -64.59 -43.73
N LEU A 273 -86.25 -65.67 -43.27
CA LEU A 273 -87.17 -66.66 -43.90
C LEU A 273 -86.67 -67.53 -45.06
#